data_AF-W8BV15-F1
#
_entry.id   AF-W8BV15-F1
#
_cell.length_a   1.000
_cell.length_b   1.000
_cell.length_c   1.000
_cell.angle_alpha   90.00
_cell.angle_beta   90.00
_cell.angle_gamma   90.00
#
_symmetry.space_group_name_H-M   'P 1'
#
loop_
_entity.id
_entity.type
_entity.pdbx_description
1 polymer ?
#
loop_
_entity_poly.entity_id
_entity_poly.type
_entity_poly.pdbx_seq_one_letter_code
_entity_poly.pdbx_strand_id
1 'polypeptide(L)'
;MTQNILLIVLLFLLGAEHITQGYTIREARSAETDQTFQTERPDENSVENSFISSATRAEFEREALNETKLFLNTLFRSQIDYFSKVKVLLPATGKRVSDIDKYIERLEKAILADSVQEKDKMWRDTFIEFSESAFLLNVEKDTGVSNSRYLEILNDAGLEETTKKFLADVSIYFWKMAKASGKAVESTIDERIEKWKRE
;
A
#
# COMPACT_ATOMS: atom_id res chain seq x y z
N MET A 1 -3.22 24.15 0.55
CA MET A 1 -4.37 23.26 0.31
C MET A 1 -3.99 21.99 -0.48
N THR A 2 -3.00 22.07 -1.38
CA THR A 2 -2.51 20.95 -2.22
C THR A 2 -1.74 19.85 -1.46
N GLN A 3 -1.01 20.17 -0.39
CA GLN A 3 -0.24 19.18 0.39
C GLN A 3 -1.12 18.17 1.15
N ASN A 4 -2.28 18.60 1.66
CA ASN A 4 -3.21 17.70 2.36
C ASN A 4 -3.83 16.68 1.39
N ILE A 5 -4.05 17.07 0.13
CA ILE A 5 -4.59 16.17 -0.90
C ILE A 5 -3.55 15.12 -1.27
N LEU A 6 -2.26 15.47 -1.33
CA LEU A 6 -1.16 14.55 -1.63
C LEU A 6 -0.98 13.48 -0.53
N LEU A 7 -1.04 13.87 0.75
CA LEU A 7 -1.01 12.96 1.89
C LEU A 7 -2.23 12.02 1.92
N ILE A 8 -3.41 12.55 1.59
CA ILE A 8 -4.66 11.78 1.49
C ILE A 8 -4.58 10.79 0.31
N VAL A 9 -4.07 11.19 -0.85
CA VAL A 9 -3.91 10.29 -2.01
C VAL A 9 -2.89 9.19 -1.74
N LEU A 10 -1.81 9.48 -1.01
CA LEU A 10 -0.84 8.47 -0.56
C LEU A 10 -1.49 7.41 0.36
N LEU A 11 -2.34 7.86 1.28
CA LEU A 11 -3.10 7.02 2.22
C LEU A 11 -4.19 6.18 1.52
N PHE A 12 -4.90 6.74 0.54
CA PHE A 12 -5.96 6.05 -0.18
C PHE A 12 -5.45 5.03 -1.22
N LEU A 13 -4.31 5.30 -1.88
CA LEU A 13 -3.75 4.39 -2.88
C LEU A 13 -3.08 3.14 -2.28
N LEU A 14 -2.59 3.23 -1.03
CA LEU A 14 -1.94 2.11 -0.33
C LEU A 14 -2.92 1.30 0.54
N GLY A 15 -4.14 1.79 0.77
CA GLY A 15 -5.20 1.07 1.50
C GLY A 15 -6.13 0.21 0.63
N ALA A 16 -5.84 0.07 -0.68
CA ALA A 16 -6.77 -0.55 -1.62
C ALA A 16 -6.82 -2.09 -1.58
N GLU A 17 -5.95 -2.78 -0.83
CA GLU A 17 -5.98 -4.25 -0.74
C GLU A 17 -7.03 -4.82 0.23
N HIS A 18 -7.85 -3.98 0.88
CA HIS A 18 -9.00 -4.47 1.67
C HIS A 18 -10.35 -4.44 0.93
N ILE A 19 -10.41 -4.14 -0.36
CA ILE A 19 -11.69 -4.07 -1.11
C ILE A 19 -12.15 -5.43 -1.70
N THR A 20 -11.34 -6.49 -1.64
CA THR A 20 -11.77 -7.84 -2.08
C THR A 20 -12.11 -8.82 -0.96
N GLN A 21 -12.01 -8.41 0.31
CA GLN A 21 -12.39 -9.25 1.46
C GLN A 21 -13.54 -8.69 2.31
N GLY A 22 -14.30 -7.73 1.78
CA GLY A 22 -15.33 -6.99 2.52
C GLY A 22 -16.69 -6.94 1.85
N TYR A 23 -17.12 -7.99 1.13
CA TYR A 23 -18.54 -8.14 0.77
C TYR A 23 -19.24 -9.04 1.78
N THR A 24 -19.47 -8.50 2.98
CA THR A 24 -20.70 -8.75 3.74
C THR A 24 -20.87 -7.69 4.83
N ILE A 25 -21.96 -6.93 4.68
CA ILE A 25 -22.79 -6.31 5.73
C ILE A 25 -22.31 -4.96 6.29
N ARG A 26 -22.85 -3.88 5.70
CA ARG A 26 -23.33 -2.66 6.38
C ARG A 26 -24.88 -2.80 6.36
N GLU A 27 -25.67 -2.57 7.40
CA GLU A 27 -25.78 -1.39 8.25
C GLU A 27 -26.44 -1.69 9.62
N ALA A 28 -26.55 -0.65 10.43
CA ALA A 28 -26.61 -0.63 11.88
C ALA A 28 -28.03 -0.54 12.52
N ARG A 29 -28.02 -0.77 13.85
CA ARG A 29 -28.91 -0.25 14.93
C ARG A 29 -30.29 -0.87 15.16
N SER A 30 -30.33 -1.60 16.28
CA SER A 30 -31.26 -1.54 17.43
C SER A 30 -32.79 -1.65 17.28
N ALA A 31 -33.27 -2.72 17.93
CA ALA A 31 -34.46 -2.87 18.76
C ALA A 31 -35.78 -3.36 18.12
N GLU A 32 -36.19 -4.53 18.62
CA GLU A 32 -37.56 -5.08 18.79
C GLU A 32 -38.45 -5.25 17.55
N THR A 33 -38.75 -6.50 17.18
CA THR A 33 -39.99 -7.21 17.57
C THR A 33 -40.03 -8.57 16.84
N ASP A 34 -40.48 -9.61 17.54
CA ASP A 34 -40.74 -10.96 17.04
C ASP A 34 -41.58 -10.99 15.76
N GLN A 35 -41.12 -11.73 14.74
CA GLN A 35 -41.96 -12.66 13.99
C GLN A 35 -41.13 -13.59 13.09
N THR A 36 -41.31 -14.89 13.34
CA THR A 36 -40.76 -16.04 12.63
C THR A 36 -41.16 -16.03 11.16
N PHE A 37 -40.17 -16.09 10.25
CA PHE A 37 -40.38 -16.50 8.87
C PHE A 37 -39.34 -17.56 8.53
N GLN A 38 -39.79 -18.82 8.44
CA GLN A 38 -38.98 -19.88 7.85
C GLN A 38 -38.99 -19.67 6.34
N THR A 39 -37.86 -19.26 5.79
CA THR A 39 -37.61 -19.29 4.35
C THR A 39 -36.75 -20.52 4.08
N GLU A 40 -37.33 -21.49 3.38
CA GLU A 40 -36.65 -22.68 2.88
C GLU A 40 -35.33 -22.29 2.18
N ARG A 41 -34.22 -22.90 2.61
CA ARG A 41 -32.93 -22.77 1.93
C ARG A 41 -33.01 -23.55 0.62
N PRO A 42 -32.72 -22.95 -0.56
CA PRO A 42 -32.43 -23.73 -1.73
C PRO A 42 -31.05 -24.37 -1.56
N ASP A 43 -30.97 -25.66 -1.91
CA ASP A 43 -29.80 -26.52 -1.81
C ASP A 43 -28.50 -25.84 -2.24
N GLU A 44 -27.47 -25.98 -1.40
CA GLU A 44 -26.08 -25.66 -1.70
C GLU A 44 -25.54 -26.59 -2.81
N ASN A 45 -25.85 -26.26 -4.06
CA ASN A 45 -25.05 -26.67 -5.20
C ASN A 45 -24.32 -25.43 -5.73
N SER A 46 -23.34 -24.96 -4.97
CA SER A 46 -22.33 -24.04 -5.50
C SER A 46 -21.40 -24.85 -6.39
N VAL A 47 -21.82 -25.06 -7.64
CA VAL A 47 -20.87 -25.36 -8.71
C VAL A 47 -19.91 -24.19 -8.71
N GLU A 48 -18.69 -24.44 -8.26
CA GLU A 48 -17.56 -23.52 -8.27
C GLU A 48 -17.20 -23.22 -9.73
N ASN A 49 -18.01 -22.36 -10.37
CA ASN A 49 -17.74 -21.78 -11.68
C ASN A 49 -16.66 -20.72 -11.51
N SER A 50 -15.47 -21.12 -11.04
CA SER A 50 -14.30 -20.28 -11.15
C SER A 50 -14.04 -20.07 -12.64
N PHE A 51 -14.23 -18.84 -13.12
CA PHE A 51 -14.01 -18.52 -14.52
C PHE A 51 -12.56 -18.82 -14.94
N ILE A 52 -11.62 -18.64 -13.99
CA ILE A 52 -10.17 -18.79 -14.10
C ILE A 52 -9.73 -20.16 -13.55
N SER A 53 -8.80 -20.84 -14.22
CA SER A 53 -8.24 -22.11 -13.71
C SER A 53 -7.38 -21.90 -12.47
N SER A 54 -7.31 -22.91 -11.60
CA SER A 54 -6.50 -22.86 -10.37
C SER A 54 -5.02 -22.61 -10.64
N ALA A 55 -4.48 -23.12 -11.75
CA ALA A 55 -3.10 -22.90 -12.18
C ALA A 55 -2.87 -21.44 -12.62
N THR A 56 -3.72 -20.90 -13.49
CA THR A 56 -3.65 -19.49 -13.93
C THR A 56 -3.80 -18.53 -12.75
N ARG A 57 -4.68 -18.85 -11.79
CA ARG A 57 -4.83 -18.08 -10.55
C ARG A 57 -3.57 -18.11 -9.69
N ALA A 58 -2.99 -19.28 -9.45
CA ALA A 58 -1.78 -19.41 -8.63
C ALA A 58 -0.57 -18.70 -9.26
N GLU A 59 -0.46 -18.72 -10.59
CA GLU A 59 0.60 -17.99 -11.31
C GLU A 59 0.43 -16.48 -11.17
N PHE A 60 -0.79 -15.96 -11.35
CA PHE A 60 -1.09 -14.56 -11.13
C PHE A 60 -0.81 -14.12 -9.69
N GLU A 61 -1.27 -14.89 -8.69
CA GLU A 61 -1.04 -14.59 -7.28
C GLU A 61 0.47 -14.53 -6.95
N ARG A 62 1.27 -15.46 -7.49
CA ARG A 62 2.72 -15.46 -7.31
C ARG A 62 3.39 -14.24 -7.93
N GLU A 63 3.01 -13.87 -9.16
CA GLU A 63 3.55 -12.69 -9.85
C GLU A 63 3.18 -11.41 -9.12
N ALA A 64 1.91 -11.29 -8.69
CA ALA A 64 1.43 -10.17 -7.89
C ALA A 64 2.23 -10.02 -6.59
N LEU A 65 2.41 -11.11 -5.83
CA LEU A 65 3.20 -11.08 -4.59
C LEU A 65 4.65 -10.64 -4.82
N ASN A 66 5.29 -11.12 -5.89
CA ASN A 66 6.66 -10.75 -6.20
C ASN A 66 6.79 -9.26 -6.57
N GLU A 67 5.89 -8.77 -7.41
CA GLU A 67 5.88 -7.36 -7.83
C GLU A 67 5.53 -6.43 -6.67
N THR A 68 4.59 -6.80 -5.79
CA THR A 68 4.28 -6.06 -4.56
C THR A 68 5.50 -6.03 -3.62
N LYS A 69 6.21 -7.15 -3.45
CA LYS A 69 7.44 -7.21 -2.66
C LYS A 69 8.51 -6.26 -3.20
N LEU A 70 8.69 -6.23 -4.52
CA LEU A 70 9.66 -5.37 -5.20
C LEU A 70 9.27 -3.88 -5.05
N PHE A 71 7.99 -3.57 -5.25
CA PHE A 71 7.45 -2.22 -5.11
C PHE A 71 7.65 -1.68 -3.69
N LEU A 72 7.25 -2.43 -2.66
CA LEU A 72 7.42 -2.03 -1.26
C LEU A 72 8.89 -1.80 -0.90
N ASN A 73 9.79 -2.70 -1.32
CA ASN A 73 11.22 -2.53 -1.09
C ASN A 73 11.77 -1.26 -1.79
N THR A 74 11.30 -0.97 -2.99
CA THR A 74 11.69 0.24 -3.73
C THR A 74 11.20 1.50 -3.01
N LEU A 75 9.96 1.49 -2.56
CA LEU A 75 9.35 2.57 -1.79
C LEU A 75 10.13 2.86 -0.50
N PHE A 76 10.43 1.81 0.29
CA PHE A 76 11.14 1.96 1.56
C PHE A 76 12.56 2.50 1.34
N ARG A 77 13.28 2.00 0.32
CA ARG A 77 14.61 2.51 -0.01
C ARG A 77 14.59 3.97 -0.43
N SER A 78 13.58 4.38 -1.21
CA SER A 78 13.44 5.79 -1.60
C SER A 78 13.16 6.70 -0.40
N GLN A 79 12.35 6.23 0.55
CA GLN A 79 12.08 6.97 1.80
C GLN A 79 13.33 7.06 2.68
N ILE A 80 14.08 5.96 2.83
CA ILE A 80 15.34 5.94 3.58
C ILE A 80 16.35 6.93 2.97
N ASP A 81 16.55 6.91 1.66
CA ASP A 81 17.48 7.83 0.98
C ASP A 81 17.09 9.30 1.20
N TYR A 82 15.81 9.62 1.00
CA TYR A 82 15.31 10.98 1.19
C TYR A 82 15.49 11.47 2.64
N PHE A 83 15.02 10.70 3.63
CA PHE A 83 15.12 11.13 5.03
C PHE A 83 16.53 11.08 5.57
N SER A 84 17.42 10.25 5.02
CA SER A 84 18.86 10.31 5.32
C SER A 84 19.45 11.67 4.91
N LYS A 85 19.06 12.22 3.75
CA LYS A 85 19.50 13.56 3.32
C LYS A 85 18.92 14.66 4.21
N VAL A 86 17.62 14.60 4.52
CA VAL A 86 16.97 15.55 5.44
C VAL A 86 17.68 15.57 6.79
N LYS A 87 17.98 14.39 7.34
CA LYS A 87 18.69 14.25 8.63
C LYS A 87 20.02 14.99 8.64
N VAL A 88 20.82 14.86 7.57
CA VAL A 88 22.16 15.50 7.47
C VAL A 88 22.07 17.02 7.45
N LEU A 89 20.98 17.58 6.94
CA LEU A 89 20.76 19.02 6.85
C LEU A 89 20.14 19.63 8.12
N LEU A 90 19.66 18.79 9.06
CA LEU A 90 19.08 19.24 10.32
C LEU A 90 20.15 19.42 11.42
N PRO A 91 19.91 20.29 12.41
CA PRO A 91 20.73 20.35 13.61
C PRO A 91 20.76 19.00 14.33
N ALA A 92 21.97 18.47 14.60
CA ALA A 92 22.16 17.13 15.17
C ALA A 92 21.49 16.91 16.54
N THR A 93 21.21 17.99 17.28
CA THR A 93 20.60 17.95 18.61
C THR A 93 19.07 18.01 18.60
N GLY A 94 18.44 18.15 17.43
CA GLY A 94 16.99 18.20 17.31
C GLY A 94 16.34 16.83 17.51
N LYS A 95 15.21 16.77 18.23
CA LYS A 95 14.39 15.56 18.39
C LYS A 95 14.08 14.89 17.04
N ARG A 96 13.86 15.70 16.00
CA ARG A 96 13.56 15.25 14.64
C ARG A 96 14.63 14.33 14.04
N VAL A 97 15.91 14.54 14.37
CA VAL A 97 16.99 13.66 13.92
C VAL A 97 16.79 12.25 14.47
N SER A 98 16.52 12.12 15.78
CA SER A 98 16.26 10.83 16.40
C SER A 98 14.98 10.17 15.87
N ASP A 99 13.93 10.97 15.60
CA ASP A 99 12.69 10.44 15.01
C ASP A 99 12.95 9.87 13.60
N ILE A 100 13.75 10.56 12.78
CA ILE A 100 14.14 10.10 11.45
C ILE A 100 14.97 8.81 11.55
N ASP A 101 15.91 8.72 12.49
CA ASP A 101 16.72 7.51 12.68
C ASP A 101 15.85 6.29 13.01
N LYS A 102 14.89 6.44 13.93
CA LYS A 102 13.94 5.37 14.27
C LYS A 102 13.07 4.96 13.08
N TYR A 103 12.64 5.94 12.28
CA TYR A 103 11.87 5.68 11.07
C TYR A 103 12.68 4.87 10.05
N ILE A 104 13.92 5.29 9.78
CA ILE A 104 14.84 4.58 8.88
C ILE A 104 15.09 3.15 9.37
N GLU A 105 15.41 2.96 10.65
CA GLU A 105 15.67 1.64 11.24
C GLU A 105 14.49 0.68 11.02
N ARG A 106 13.25 1.18 11.17
CA ARG A 106 12.05 0.36 10.95
C ARG A 106 11.83 0.02 9.48
N LEU A 107 12.08 0.95 8.57
CA LEU A 107 12.03 0.68 7.14
C LEU A 107 13.09 -0.34 6.72
N GLU A 108 14.30 -0.26 7.28
CA GLU A 108 15.37 -1.25 7.04
C GLU A 108 14.94 -2.63 7.53
N LYS A 109 14.34 -2.73 8.72
CA LYS A 109 13.76 -4.00 9.22
C LYS A 109 12.65 -4.52 8.30
N ALA A 110 11.77 -3.64 7.82
CA ALA A 110 10.72 -4.03 6.88
C ALA A 110 11.31 -4.54 5.56
N ILE A 111 12.40 -3.97 5.04
CA ILE A 111 13.09 -4.48 3.84
C ILE A 111 13.59 -5.92 4.05
N LEU A 112 14.00 -6.28 5.26
CA LEU A 112 14.49 -7.62 5.59
C LEU A 112 13.40 -8.67 5.83
N ALA A 113 12.15 -8.25 6.08
CA ALA A 113 11.03 -9.18 6.23
C ALA A 113 10.80 -10.00 4.95
N ASP A 114 10.46 -11.29 5.10
CA ASP A 114 10.33 -12.20 3.96
C ASP A 114 8.95 -12.13 3.30
N SER A 115 7.89 -11.98 4.09
CA SER A 115 6.52 -11.96 3.60
C SER A 115 6.04 -10.55 3.24
N VAL A 116 5.21 -10.43 2.21
CA VAL A 116 4.61 -9.15 1.79
C VAL A 116 3.69 -8.60 2.89
N GLN A 117 2.93 -9.48 3.54
CA GLN A 117 1.99 -9.11 4.60
C GLN A 117 2.71 -8.53 5.81
N GLU A 118 3.86 -9.11 6.20
CA GLU A 118 4.67 -8.57 7.28
C GLU A 118 5.32 -7.24 6.88
N LYS A 119 5.82 -7.11 5.65
CA LYS A 119 6.34 -5.84 5.12
C LYS A 119 5.29 -4.73 5.19
N ASP A 120 4.10 -5.00 4.68
CA ASP A 120 3.00 -4.06 4.65
C ASP A 120 2.57 -3.66 6.08
N LYS A 121 2.40 -4.65 6.96
CA LYS A 121 2.08 -4.40 8.37
C LYS A 121 3.14 -3.54 9.05
N MET A 122 4.42 -3.89 8.93
CA MET A 122 5.52 -3.12 9.52
C MET A 122 5.57 -1.70 8.98
N TRP A 123 5.35 -1.53 7.68
CA TRP A 123 5.29 -0.22 7.06
C TRP A 123 4.11 0.59 7.55
N ARG A 124 2.90 0.01 7.60
CA ARG A 124 1.69 0.68 8.08
C ARG A 124 1.84 1.08 9.55
N ASP A 125 2.34 0.19 10.39
CA ASP A 125 2.57 0.46 11.82
C ASP A 125 3.59 1.60 11.99
N THR A 126 4.66 1.59 11.18
CA THR A 126 5.64 2.68 11.12
C THR A 126 4.98 3.98 10.66
N PHE A 127 4.23 3.96 9.55
CA PHE A 127 3.58 5.15 9.02
C PHE A 127 2.59 5.74 10.02
N ILE A 128 1.76 4.93 10.68
CA ILE A 128 0.79 5.40 11.67
C ILE A 128 1.50 6.11 12.83
N GLU A 129 2.54 5.50 13.40
CA GLU A 129 3.30 6.10 14.50
C GLU A 129 3.94 7.44 14.11
N PHE A 130 4.38 7.56 12.86
CA PHE A 130 5.03 8.78 12.37
C PHE A 130 4.08 9.76 11.66
N SER A 131 2.82 9.39 11.45
CA SER A 131 1.80 10.26 10.85
C SER A 131 1.42 11.42 11.78
N GLU A 132 1.46 11.19 13.09
CA GLU A 132 1.29 12.22 14.12
C GLU A 132 2.50 13.15 14.23
N SER A 133 3.67 12.68 13.81
CA SER A 133 4.93 13.42 13.76
C SER A 133 5.32 13.69 12.31
N ALA A 134 4.39 14.22 11.51
CA ALA A 134 4.56 14.43 10.07
C ALA A 134 5.95 14.99 9.74
N PHE A 135 6.82 14.15 9.19
CA PHE A 135 8.19 14.51 8.82
C PHE A 135 8.27 15.63 7.78
N LEU A 136 7.15 15.94 7.14
CA LEU A 136 7.02 17.01 6.17
C LEU A 136 6.52 18.32 6.77
N LEU A 137 6.13 18.32 8.06
CA LEU A 137 5.67 19.50 8.79
C LEU A 137 6.71 19.91 9.84
N ASN A 138 6.89 21.22 9.98
CA ASN A 138 7.80 21.74 10.99
C ASN A 138 7.11 21.90 12.34
N VAL A 139 7.80 21.43 13.37
CA VAL A 139 7.54 21.79 14.76
C VAL A 139 8.87 22.32 15.29
N GLU A 140 9.01 23.64 15.43
CA GLU A 140 10.31 24.29 15.66
C GLU A 140 11.04 23.77 16.90
N LYS A 141 10.29 23.42 17.97
CA LYS A 141 10.85 22.80 19.18
C LYS A 141 11.51 21.44 18.92
N ASP A 142 11.07 20.71 17.89
CA ASP A 142 11.55 19.36 17.58
C ASP A 142 12.68 19.40 16.54
N THR A 143 12.71 20.42 15.68
CA THR A 143 13.68 20.55 14.58
C THR A 143 14.80 21.54 14.86
N GLY A 144 14.60 22.49 15.78
CA GLY A 144 15.54 23.57 16.09
C GLY A 144 15.67 24.62 14.97
N VAL A 145 14.78 24.62 13.98
CA VAL A 145 14.81 25.54 12.83
C VAL A 145 13.44 26.15 12.57
N SER A 146 13.42 27.33 11.96
CA SER A 146 12.17 27.98 11.55
C SER A 146 11.43 27.19 10.48
N ASN A 147 10.11 27.40 10.35
CA ASN A 147 9.33 26.72 9.32
C ASN A 147 9.84 26.99 7.88
N SER A 148 10.27 28.22 7.58
CA SER A 148 10.84 28.53 6.26
C SER A 148 12.13 27.73 6.01
N ARG A 149 13.02 27.66 7.01
CA ARG A 149 14.27 26.92 6.89
C ARG A 149 14.02 25.41 6.78
N TYR A 150 13.03 24.89 7.49
CA TYR A 150 12.66 23.48 7.38
C TYR A 150 12.17 23.13 5.97
N LEU A 151 11.34 23.98 5.36
CA LEU A 151 10.87 23.79 3.98
C LEU A 151 12.03 23.84 2.97
N GLU A 152 12.98 24.74 3.14
CA GLU A 152 14.21 24.76 2.34
C GLU A 152 14.97 23.45 2.47
N ILE A 153 15.18 22.94 3.69
CA ILE A 153 15.85 21.65 3.93
C ILE A 153 15.14 20.50 3.21
N LEU A 154 13.81 20.43 3.26
CA LEU A 154 13.05 19.40 2.56
C LEU A 154 13.25 19.49 1.03
N ASN A 155 13.24 20.71 0.48
CA ASN A 155 13.44 20.93 -0.95
C ASN A 155 14.89 20.63 -1.37
N ASP A 156 15.88 21.07 -0.59
CA ASP A 156 17.31 20.81 -0.81
C ASP A 156 17.62 19.30 -0.75
N ALA A 157 16.90 18.55 0.10
CA ALA A 157 16.96 17.10 0.16
C ALA A 157 16.29 16.40 -1.05
N GLY A 158 15.59 17.16 -1.90
CA GLY A 158 14.97 16.67 -3.13
C GLY A 158 13.52 16.23 -2.95
N LEU A 159 12.70 16.93 -2.15
CA LEU A 159 11.28 16.60 -1.94
C LEU A 159 10.51 16.49 -3.27
N GLU A 160 10.72 17.42 -4.20
CA GLU A 160 10.05 17.41 -5.50
C GLU A 160 10.42 16.16 -6.32
N GLU A 161 11.71 15.87 -6.43
CA GLU A 161 12.21 14.71 -7.17
C GLU A 161 11.74 13.39 -6.54
N THR A 162 11.79 13.31 -5.22
CA THR A 162 11.29 12.15 -4.45
C THR A 162 9.80 11.93 -4.69
N THR A 163 9.02 13.01 -4.75
CA THR A 163 7.57 12.94 -5.01
C THR A 163 7.29 12.49 -6.45
N LYS A 164 8.02 13.03 -7.43
CA LYS A 164 7.93 12.61 -8.84
C LYS A 164 8.27 11.14 -9.01
N LYS A 165 9.36 10.70 -8.39
CA LYS A 165 9.78 9.30 -8.38
C LYS A 165 8.72 8.40 -7.75
N PHE A 166 8.15 8.79 -6.61
CA PHE A 166 7.08 8.03 -5.97
C PHE A 166 5.88 7.82 -6.92
N LEU A 167 5.39 8.89 -7.57
CA LEU A 167 4.27 8.81 -8.49
C LEU A 167 4.58 7.93 -9.71
N ALA A 168 5.81 7.99 -10.22
CA ALA A 168 6.28 7.11 -11.29
C ALA A 168 6.31 5.64 -10.85
N ASP A 169 6.90 5.34 -9.69
CA ASP A 169 7.00 3.99 -9.16
C ASP A 169 5.60 3.37 -8.91
N VAL A 170 4.66 4.16 -8.39
CA VAL A 170 3.25 3.75 -8.22
C VAL A 170 2.58 3.47 -9.58
N SER A 171 2.79 4.34 -10.56
CA SER A 171 2.19 4.18 -11.90
C SER A 171 2.71 2.92 -12.60
N ILE A 172 4.02 2.66 -12.48
CA ILE A 172 4.67 1.45 -13.01
C ILE A 172 4.10 0.20 -12.33
N TYR A 173 3.94 0.21 -11.01
CA TYR A 173 3.36 -0.91 -10.28
C TYR A 173 1.94 -1.23 -10.75
N PHE A 174 1.05 -0.23 -10.80
CA PHE A 174 -0.32 -0.43 -11.27
C PHE A 174 -0.38 -0.92 -12.72
N TRP A 175 0.49 -0.41 -13.59
CA TRP A 175 0.59 -0.88 -14.98
C TRP A 175 0.99 -2.35 -15.04
N LYS A 176 1.98 -2.78 -14.25
CA LYS A 176 2.39 -4.19 -14.17
C LYS A 176 1.27 -5.08 -13.67
N MET A 177 0.55 -4.65 -12.63
CA MET A 177 -0.61 -5.39 -12.10
C MET A 177 -1.73 -5.51 -13.15
N ALA A 178 -2.06 -4.42 -13.84
CA ALA A 178 -3.04 -4.45 -14.93
C ALA A 178 -2.63 -5.42 -16.05
N LYS A 179 -1.36 -5.42 -16.43
CA LYS A 179 -0.82 -6.35 -17.44
C LYS A 179 -0.88 -7.81 -16.98
N ALA A 180 -0.56 -8.09 -15.71
CA ALA A 180 -0.64 -9.43 -15.14
C ALA A 180 -2.10 -9.92 -15.10
N SER A 181 -3.04 -9.08 -14.67
CA SER A 181 -4.47 -9.40 -14.66
C SER A 181 -5.01 -9.66 -16.07
N GLY A 182 -4.60 -8.86 -17.06
CA GLY A 182 -4.98 -9.05 -18.47
C GLY A 182 -4.51 -10.41 -19.01
N LYS A 183 -3.26 -10.78 -18.76
CA LYS A 183 -2.72 -12.10 -19.13
C LYS A 183 -3.49 -13.25 -18.49
N ALA A 184 -3.86 -13.14 -17.22
CA ALA A 184 -4.63 -14.18 -16.54
C ALA A 184 -6.00 -14.40 -17.20
N VAL A 185 -6.65 -13.32 -17.66
CA VAL A 185 -7.90 -13.40 -18.41
C VAL A 185 -7.69 -14.02 -19.81
N GLU A 186 -6.65 -13.61 -20.53
CA GLU A 186 -6.30 -14.17 -21.85
C GLU A 186 -6.04 -15.68 -21.77
N SER A 187 -5.18 -16.13 -20.86
CA SER A 187 -4.91 -17.56 -20.64
C SER A 187 -6.18 -18.35 -20.33
N THR A 188 -7.08 -17.76 -19.55
CA THR A 188 -8.38 -18.37 -19.22
C THR A 188 -9.28 -18.53 -20.44
N ILE A 189 -9.29 -17.54 -21.34
CA ILE A 189 -10.05 -17.60 -22.59
C ILE A 189 -9.47 -18.68 -23.51
N ASP A 190 -8.15 -18.74 -23.65
CA ASP A 190 -7.47 -19.73 -24.48
C ASP A 190 -7.73 -21.17 -23.97
N GLU A 191 -7.64 -21.39 -22.66
CA GLU A 191 -7.97 -22.68 -22.03
C GLU A 191 -9.41 -23.12 -22.34
N ARG A 192 -10.37 -22.18 -22.30
CA ARG A 192 -11.78 -22.46 -22.65
C ARG A 192 -11.96 -22.78 -24.12
N ILE A 193 -11.32 -22.03 -25.02
CA ILE A 193 -11.36 -22.29 -26.46
C ILE A 193 -10.79 -23.67 -26.77
N GLU A 194 -9.65 -24.03 -26.18
CA GLU A 194 -9.04 -25.35 -26.36
C GLU A 194 -9.85 -26.49 -25.72
N LYS A 195 -10.61 -26.23 -24.66
CA LYS A 195 -11.58 -27.20 -24.14
C LYS A 195 -12.72 -27.44 -25.13
N TRP A 196 -13.32 -26.37 -25.66
CA TRP A 196 -14.40 -26.49 -26.65
C TRP A 196 -13.98 -27.15 -27.96
N LYS A 197 -12.72 -27.02 -28.40
CA LYS A 197 -12.22 -27.73 -29.59
C LYS A 197 -12.05 -29.24 -29.38
N ARG A 198 -11.97 -29.71 -28.13
CA ARG A 198 -11.75 -31.12 -27.78
C ARG A 198 -13.04 -31.88 -27.47
N GLU A 199 -14.14 -31.17 -27.30
CA GLU A 199 -15.52 -31.70 -27.14
C GLU A 199 -16.21 -31.79 -28.51
#